data_AF-A0A378V2N0-F1
#
_entry.id   AF-A0A378V2N0-F1
#
_cell.length_a   1.000
_cell.length_b   1.000
_cell.length_c   1.000
_cell.angle_alpha   90.00
_cell.angle_beta   90.00
_cell.angle_gamma   90.00
#
_symmetry.space_group_name_H-M   'P 1'
#
loop_
_entity.id
_entity.type
_entity.pdbx_description
1 polymer ?
#
loop_
_entity_poly.entity_id
_entity_poly.type
_entity_poly.pdbx_seq_one_letter_code
_entity_poly.pdbx_strand_id
1 'polypeptide(L)' 'MDEIRCRSGRHVIKSSQDIKSRGCRRCSQEAERERIRQMRADAAAFRQLLEKPSLVQQVAALVGQHNLPELAARMQAAL' A
#
# COMPACT_ATOMS: atom_id res chain seq x y z
N MET A 1 -6.20 -7.80 44.05
CA MET A 1 -4.93 -7.66 43.33
C MET A 1 -5.14 -6.66 42.20
N ASP A 2 -4.28 -5.66 42.08
CA ASP A 2 -4.37 -4.66 41.02
C ASP A 2 -3.71 -5.18 39.73
N GLU A 3 -4.39 -5.04 38.59
CA GLU A 3 -3.87 -5.45 37.29
C GLU A 3 -2.78 -4.48 36.81
N ILE A 4 -1.59 -4.98 36.50
CA ILE A 4 -0.56 -4.18 35.83
C ILE A 4 -0.90 -4.10 34.34
N ARG A 5 -1.10 -2.89 33.82
CA ARG A 5 -1.40 -2.64 32.40
C ARG A 5 -0.21 -2.03 31.68
N CYS A 6 -0.12 -2.26 30.37
CA CYS A 6 0.86 -1.62 29.52
C CYS A 6 0.59 -0.10 29.42
N ARG A 7 1.58 0.67 28.92
CA ARG A 7 1.49 2.14 28.83
C ARG A 7 0.28 2.65 28.04
N SER A 8 -0.23 1.87 27.08
CA SER A 8 -1.45 2.23 26.33
C SER A 8 -2.75 1.95 27.08
N GLY A 9 -2.70 1.27 28.23
CA GLY A 9 -3.86 0.82 29.00
C GLY A 9 -4.66 -0.33 28.35
N ARG A 10 -4.29 -0.74 27.13
CA ARG A 10 -5.08 -1.70 26.31
C ARG A 10 -4.81 -3.16 26.64
N HIS A 11 -3.67 -3.48 27.26
CA HIS A 11 -3.28 -4.86 27.55
C HIS A 11 -2.83 -5.02 29.00
N VAL A 12 -3.31 -6.09 29.64
CA VAL A 12 -2.81 -6.54 30.95
C VAL A 12 -1.50 -7.29 30.77
N ILE A 13 -0.49 -6.89 31.54
CA ILE A 13 0.83 -7.50 31.63
C ILE A 13 0.76 -8.63 32.65
N LYS A 14 0.90 -9.88 32.20
CA LYS A 14 0.85 -11.06 33.07
C LYS A 14 2.23 -11.54 33.50
N SER A 15 3.28 -11.09 32.80
CA SER A 15 4.67 -11.46 33.04
C SER A 15 5.58 -10.31 32.66
N SER A 16 6.74 -10.18 33.33
CA SER A 16 7.79 -9.22 32.96
C SER A 16 8.29 -9.41 31.53
N GLN A 17 8.16 -10.62 30.97
CA GLN A 17 8.48 -10.92 29.56
C GLN A 17 7.56 -10.21 28.55
N ASP A 18 6.37 -9.77 28.98
CA ASP A 18 5.47 -8.97 28.14
C ASP A 18 5.94 -7.52 28.00
N ILE A 19 6.88 -7.06 28.82
CA ILE A 19 7.41 -5.69 28.83
C ILE A 19 8.59 -5.58 27.87
N LYS A 20 8.56 -4.58 26.99
CA LYS A 20 9.68 -4.18 26.14
C LYS A 20 10.10 -2.74 26.46
N SER A 21 11.28 -2.34 25.99
CA SER A 21 11.84 -0.98 26.17
C SER A 21 10.92 0.14 25.71
N ARG A 22 10.01 -0.10 24.76
CA ARG A 22 8.99 0.85 24.27
C ARG A 22 7.57 0.24 24.24
N GLY A 23 7.07 -0.23 25.37
CA GLY A 23 5.68 -0.70 25.53
C GLY A 23 5.59 -2.21 25.78
N CYS A 24 4.43 -2.82 25.55
CA CYS A 24 4.29 -4.28 25.69
C CYS A 24 4.42 -5.01 24.36
N ARG A 25 4.77 -6.30 24.43
CA ARG A 25 4.91 -7.19 23.27
C ARG A 25 3.67 -7.17 22.37
N ARG A 26 2.46 -7.15 22.95
CA ARG A 26 1.20 -7.13 22.18
C ARG A 26 1.01 -5.80 21.44
N CYS A 27 1.25 -4.67 22.08
CA CYS A 27 1.26 -3.36 21.42
C CYS A 27 2.24 -3.34 20.23
N SER A 28 3.45 -3.90 20.41
CA SER A 28 4.42 -3.98 19.31
C SER A 28 3.94 -4.86 18.15
N GLN A 29 3.31 -6.00 18.44
CA GLN A 29 2.74 -6.88 17.41
C GLN A 29 1.57 -6.23 16.67
N GLU A 30 0.69 -5.51 17.37
CA GLU A 30 -0.39 -4.73 16.74
C GLU A 30 0.16 -3.66 15.80
N ALA A 31 1.16 -2.90 16.25
CA ALA A 31 1.81 -1.87 15.44
C ALA A 31 2.45 -2.47 14.18
N GLU A 32 3.10 -3.63 14.30
CA GLU A 32 3.70 -4.32 13.15
C GLU A 32 2.64 -4.83 12.17
N ARG A 33 1.55 -5.41 12.67
CA ARG A 33 0.43 -5.84 11.83
C ARG A 33 -0.19 -4.67 11.06
N GLU A 34 -0.32 -3.51 11.69
CA GLU A 34 -0.85 -2.32 11.04
C GLU A 34 0.10 -1.78 9.97
N ARG A 35 1.42 -1.78 10.21
CA ARG A 35 2.41 -1.45 9.16
C ARG A 35 2.31 -2.39 7.97
N ILE A 36 2.23 -3.69 8.20
CA ILE A 36 2.08 -4.69 7.12
C ILE A 36 0.78 -4.46 6.35
N ARG A 37 -0.32 -4.12 7.05
CA ARG A 37 -1.60 -3.78 6.41
C ARG A 37 -1.45 -2.55 5.51
N GLN A 38 -0.81 -1.49 5.98
CA GLN A 38 -0.57 -0.28 5.19
C GLN A 38 0.27 -0.59 3.95
N MET A 39 1.38 -1.33 4.10
CA MET A 39 2.21 -1.73 2.96
C MET A 39 1.43 -2.52 1.91
N ARG A 40 0.50 -3.39 2.33
CA ARG A 40 -0.37 -4.13 1.40
C ARG A 40 -1.38 -3.22 0.69
N ALA A 41 -1.95 -2.24 1.40
CA ALA A 41 -2.83 -1.26 0.80
C ALA A 41 -2.09 -0.41 -0.25
N ASP A 42 -0.88 0.04 0.08
CA ASP A 42 -0.02 0.82 -0.84
C ASP A 42 0.37 -0.02 -2.06
N ALA A 43 0.74 -1.30 -1.86
CA ALA A 43 1.05 -2.22 -2.96
C ALA A 43 -0.16 -2.48 -3.86
N ALA A 44 -1.37 -2.59 -3.30
CA ALA A 44 -2.59 -2.73 -4.09
C ALA A 44 -2.89 -1.47 -4.91
N ALA A 45 -2.72 -0.28 -4.33
CA ALA A 45 -2.87 0.98 -5.03
C ALA A 45 -1.83 1.12 -6.17
N PHE A 46 -0.59 0.70 -5.92
CA PHE A 46 0.46 0.71 -6.94
C PHE A 46 0.18 -0.27 -8.07
N ARG A 47 -0.32 -1.48 -7.75
CA ARG A 47 -0.77 -2.45 -8.77
C ARG A 47 -1.89 -1.88 -9.64
N GLN A 48 -2.87 -1.18 -9.05
CA GLN A 48 -3.92 -0.50 -9.82
C GLN A 48 -3.38 0.60 -10.74
N LEU A 49 -2.28 1.27 -10.39
CA LEU A 49 -1.63 2.24 -11.27
C LEU A 49 -0.90 1.56 -12.43
N LEU A 50 -0.31 0.39 -12.21
CA LEU A 50 0.36 -0.40 -13.24
C LEU A 50 -0.61 -1.12 -14.19
N GLU A 51 -1.79 -1.52 -13.69
CA GLU A 51 -2.84 -2.17 -14.49
C GLU A 51 -3.60 -1.18 -15.39
N LYS A 52 -3.46 0.14 -15.15
CA LYS A 52 -3.98 1.14 -16.08
C LYS A 52 -3.13 1.11 -17.34
N PRO A 53 -3.74 0.90 -18.53
CA PRO A 53 -2.99 1.03 -19.78
C PRO A 53 -2.34 2.41 -19.79
N SER A 54 -1.08 2.48 -20.20
CA SER A 54 -0.38 3.76 -20.25
C SER A 54 -1.18 4.75 -21.12
N LEU A 55 -1.04 6.05 -20.87
CA LEU A 55 -1.70 7.07 -21.72
C LEU A 55 -1.38 6.84 -23.20
N VAL A 56 -0.17 6.37 -23.50
CA VAL A 56 0.25 5.98 -24.86
C VAL A 56 -0.57 4.82 -25.41
N GLN A 57 -0.83 3.77 -24.62
CA GLN A 57 -1.65 2.62 -25.02
C GLN A 57 -3.13 3.00 -25.21
N GLN A 58 -3.67 3.86 -24.34
CA GLN A 58 -5.04 4.34 -24.46
C GLN A 58 -5.24 5.20 -25.71
N VAL A 59 -4.30 6.10 -26.00
CA VAL A 59 -4.35 6.94 -27.19
C VAL A 59 -4.12 6.11 -28.44
N ALA A 60 -3.20 5.14 -28.44
CA ALA A 60 -3.01 4.22 -29.57
C ALA A 60 -4.28 3.39 -29.87
N ALA A 61 -4.99 2.93 -28.84
CA ALA A 61 -6.26 2.23 -29.00
C ALA A 61 -7.35 3.12 -29.63
N LEU A 62 -7.47 4.38 -29.19
CA LEU A 62 -8.38 5.36 -29.77
C LEU A 62 -8.04 5.68 -31.23
N VAL A 63 -6.75 5.88 -31.54
CA VAL A 63 -6.26 6.16 -32.89
C VAL A 63 -6.56 5.00 -33.84
N GLY A 64 -6.39 3.75 -33.38
CA GLY A 64 -6.73 2.54 -34.13
C GLY A 64 -8.24 2.36 -34.34
N GLN A 65 -9.08 2.71 -33.36
CA GLN A 65 -10.54 2.66 -33.49
C GLN A 65 -11.10 3.71 -34.46
N HIS A 66 -10.47 4.88 -34.52
CA HIS A 66 -10.89 5.98 -35.39
C HIS A 66 -10.18 6.02 -36.75
N ASN A 67 -9.33 5.03 -37.03
CA ASN A 67 -8.64 4.87 -38.31
C ASN A 67 -7.85 6.14 -38.71
N LEU A 68 -7.08 6.70 -37.77
CA LEU A 68 -6.29 7.93 -37.93
C LEU A 68 -4.77 7.61 -38.06
N PRO A 69 -4.31 7.02 -39.17
CA PRO A 69 -2.93 6.54 -39.32
C PRO A 69 -1.89 7.68 -39.27
N GLU A 70 -2.21 8.88 -39.76
CA GLU A 70 -1.30 10.04 -39.67
C GLU A 70 -1.07 10.49 -38.23
N LEU A 71 -2.10 10.41 -37.38
CA LEU A 71 -1.97 10.77 -35.97
C LEU A 71 -1.10 9.73 -35.22
N ALA A 72 -1.24 8.45 -35.55
CA ALA A 72 -0.37 7.39 -35.02
C ALA A 72 1.11 7.62 -35.39
N ALA A 73 1.39 7.95 -36.65
CA ALA A 73 2.74 8.19 -37.14
C ALA A 73 3.41 9.39 -36.44
N ARG A 74 2.67 10.49 -36.23
CA ARG A 74 3.18 11.67 -35.52
C ARG A 74 3.47 11.40 -34.05
N MET A 75 2.68 10.54 -33.40
CA MET A 75 2.92 10.14 -32.01
C MET A 75 4.14 9.23 -31.86
N GLN A 76 4.38 8.32 -32.82
CA GLN A 76 5.58 7.47 -32.81
C GLN A 76 6.86 8.27 -33.06
N ALA A 77 6.80 9.35 -33.84
CA ALA A 77 7.96 10.21 -34.12
C ALA A 77 8.31 11.18 -32.97
N ALA A 78 7.44 11.32 -31.96
CA ALA A 78 7.62 12.24 -30.84
C ALA A 78 8.12 11.55 -29.54
N LEU A 79 8.29 10.22 -29.58
CA LEU A 79 8.91 9.39 -28.54
C LEU A 79 10.39 9.16 -28.87
#